data_AF-S7PGK8-F1
#
_entry.id   AF-S7PGK8-F1
#
_cell.length_a   1.000
_cell.length_b   1.000
_cell.length_c   1.000
_cell.angle_alpha   90.00
_cell.angle_beta   90.00
_cell.angle_gamma   90.00
#
_symmetry.space_group_name_H-M   'P 1'
#
loop_
_entity.id
_entity.type
_entity.pdbx_description
1 polymer ?
#
loop_
_entity_poly.entity_id
_entity_poly.type
_entity_poly.pdbx_seq_one_letter_code
_entity_poly.pdbx_strand_id
1 'polypeptide(L)'
;MGQSRPVLGHSSPPALPLPGLTSPPSRPSGRLVIKDHEETIVLRTRHILIDQGGELHAGSALCPFQGNFSILLYGRADEGVQPDPYFGLKYIGVGPGGTLELHGQRKLSWTFLNRTLHPGGLQDGGYYFERSWGHRGVIVHVIDPRSGTVIHSDRFDTYRFKKESERLVQYLSAVPGGSILSVAVNDEGSRTLDDSARKAMTKLGSKHFLHLGFRHPWSFVTVKGNPASSVEDHVEYHGHGSAAARVFKLFRSEQGEYFNVSASSEWVQDAEWTEWFDHDRAAQAKGGAKISDLRAAHPGKICIRPLDIQLTVTIDTHVNSTLLTLEADVRSWKPGDTVVVASTDYSMYQAEEFRVLPCRACAPNQVRVAGRTRSAPSQAGGTWGWSHGRTTCIRQRAA
;
A
#
# COMPACT_ATOMS: atom_id res chain seq x y z
N MET A 1 -7.68 48.17 63.90
CA MET A 1 -7.06 48.75 62.70
C MET A 1 -6.07 47.72 62.15
N GLY A 2 -5.98 47.51 60.83
CA GLY A 2 -5.21 46.41 60.21
C GLY A 2 -5.85 45.02 60.44
N GLN A 3 -5.91 44.03 59.52
CA GLN A 3 -5.15 43.67 58.30
C GLN A 3 -3.66 43.36 58.56
N SER A 4 -3.06 42.25 58.08
CA SER A 4 -3.50 41.22 57.10
C SER A 4 -2.93 39.79 57.36
N ARG A 5 -3.33 38.78 56.55
CA ARG A 5 -2.90 37.33 56.52
C ARG A 5 -2.06 37.05 55.23
N PRO A 6 -1.55 35.82 54.90
CA PRO A 6 -1.30 34.53 55.64
C PRO A 6 0.22 34.10 55.61
N VAL A 7 0.81 33.15 56.40
CA VAL A 7 0.72 31.65 56.50
C VAL A 7 1.14 30.91 55.20
N LEU A 8 2.05 29.91 55.07
CA LEU A 8 2.82 28.92 55.90
C LEU A 8 4.35 28.94 55.45
N GLY A 9 5.33 28.03 55.68
CA GLY A 9 5.58 26.72 56.37
C GLY A 9 7.05 26.24 56.11
N HIS A 10 7.85 25.71 57.05
CA HIS A 10 8.08 24.29 57.49
C HIS A 10 8.68 23.29 56.46
N SER A 11 9.63 22.35 56.76
CA SER A 11 10.83 22.29 57.65
C SER A 11 11.53 20.89 57.56
N SER A 12 12.88 20.80 57.71
CA SER A 12 13.76 19.59 57.70
C SER A 12 15.11 19.94 58.41
N PRO A 13 16.02 19.03 58.90
CA PRO A 13 16.60 17.85 58.21
C PRO A 13 16.96 16.62 59.14
N PRO A 14 18.11 15.85 59.11
CA PRO A 14 18.03 14.36 59.05
C PRO A 14 18.98 13.50 59.98
N ALA A 15 18.94 12.15 59.86
CA ALA A 15 20.07 11.19 59.69
C ALA A 15 20.03 9.83 60.49
N LEU A 16 20.11 8.70 59.75
CA LEU A 16 20.89 7.42 59.91
C LEU A 16 21.00 6.64 61.27
N PRO A 17 21.40 5.34 61.32
CA PRO A 17 21.66 4.32 60.26
C PRO A 17 20.91 2.96 60.44
N LEU A 18 21.25 1.92 59.66
CA LEU A 18 20.73 0.53 59.74
C LEU A 18 21.85 -0.54 59.79
N PRO A 19 21.62 -1.73 60.40
CA PRO A 19 22.51 -2.90 60.30
C PRO A 19 21.88 -4.15 59.64
N GLY A 20 22.72 -4.97 58.98
CA GLY A 20 22.51 -6.43 58.84
C GLY A 20 21.72 -6.93 57.62
N LEU A 21 22.42 -7.35 56.56
CA LEU A 21 21.87 -8.31 55.59
C LEU A 21 22.01 -9.74 56.13
N THR A 22 20.95 -10.53 56.05
CA THR A 22 21.01 -11.99 55.99
C THR A 22 20.39 -12.47 54.69
N SER A 23 21.12 -13.27 53.92
CA SER A 23 20.64 -13.81 52.65
C SER A 23 19.63 -14.94 52.88
N PRO A 24 18.44 -14.93 52.25
CA PRO A 24 17.56 -16.09 52.23
C PRO A 24 18.22 -17.26 51.47
N PRO A 25 17.84 -18.51 51.77
CA PRO A 25 18.53 -19.70 51.24
C PRO A 25 18.37 -19.83 49.72
N SER A 26 19.44 -20.24 49.04
CA SER A 26 19.42 -20.58 47.63
C SER A 26 18.46 -21.76 47.37
N ARG A 27 17.38 -21.48 46.63
CA ARG A 27 16.59 -22.54 45.99
C ARG A 27 17.49 -23.31 45.02
N PRO A 28 17.38 -24.65 44.91
CA PRO A 28 18.07 -25.39 43.87
C PRO A 28 17.53 -24.96 42.49
N SER A 29 18.42 -24.52 41.60
CA SER A 29 18.07 -24.18 40.23
C SER A 29 17.65 -25.41 39.44
N GLY A 30 16.47 -25.35 38.83
CA GLY A 30 15.90 -26.46 38.05
C GLY A 30 16.31 -26.39 36.58
N ARG A 31 16.89 -27.47 36.05
CA ARG A 31 17.14 -27.65 34.61
C ARG A 31 16.13 -28.66 34.03
N LEU A 32 15.30 -28.21 33.09
CA LEU A 32 14.42 -29.06 32.28
C LEU A 32 15.09 -29.33 30.93
N VAL A 33 15.39 -30.59 30.63
CA VAL A 33 15.93 -31.02 29.33
C VAL A 33 14.90 -31.86 28.61
N ILE A 34 14.48 -31.40 27.43
CA ILE A 34 13.64 -32.17 26.51
C ILE A 34 14.57 -33.14 25.76
N LYS A 35 14.44 -34.43 26.07
CA LYS A 35 15.17 -35.50 25.37
C LYS A 35 14.52 -35.74 24.00
N ASP A 36 15.35 -35.92 22.98
CA ASP A 36 14.91 -36.24 21.62
C ASP A 36 14.21 -37.61 21.54
N HIS A 37 13.18 -37.70 20.70
CA HIS A 37 12.26 -38.85 20.62
C HIS A 37 11.55 -38.92 19.26
N GLU A 38 11.14 -40.11 18.84
CA GLU A 38 10.45 -40.33 17.56
C GLU A 38 9.00 -39.81 17.58
N GLU A 39 8.33 -39.91 18.72
CA GLU A 39 6.98 -39.35 18.92
C GLU A 39 7.02 -37.83 19.22
N THR A 40 5.96 -37.13 18.83
CA THR A 40 5.85 -35.67 19.06
C THR A 40 5.64 -35.33 20.54
N ILE A 41 6.57 -34.59 21.13
CA ILE A 41 6.49 -34.09 22.51
C ILE A 41 5.71 -32.77 22.54
N VAL A 42 4.64 -32.69 23.33
CA VAL A 42 3.80 -31.48 23.47
C VAL A 42 3.84 -30.95 24.90
N LEU A 43 4.52 -29.81 25.12
CA LEU A 43 4.50 -29.09 26.39
C LEU A 43 3.33 -28.10 26.41
N ARG A 44 2.22 -28.48 27.05
CA ARG A 44 1.02 -27.64 27.19
C ARG A 44 1.02 -26.91 28.55
N THR A 45 1.08 -25.58 28.53
CA THR A 45 1.12 -24.73 29.74
C THR A 45 0.41 -23.38 29.50
N ARG A 46 0.21 -22.56 30.55
CA ARG A 46 -0.28 -21.17 30.40
C ARG A 46 0.85 -20.21 30.00
N HIS A 47 2.00 -20.32 30.66
CA HIS A 47 3.23 -19.59 30.40
C HIS A 47 4.44 -20.46 30.77
N ILE A 48 5.65 -19.99 30.44
CA ILE A 48 6.91 -20.52 30.94
C ILE A 48 7.71 -19.32 31.45
N LEU A 49 8.11 -19.34 32.73
CA LEU A 49 9.09 -18.42 33.30
C LEU A 49 10.36 -19.20 33.61
N ILE A 50 11.51 -18.65 33.22
CA ILE A 50 12.83 -19.22 33.43
C ILE A 50 13.68 -18.14 34.10
N ASP A 51 13.79 -18.18 35.43
CA ASP A 51 14.51 -17.19 36.23
C ASP A 51 15.31 -17.87 37.36
N GLN A 52 16.02 -17.10 38.19
CA GLN A 52 16.68 -17.60 39.41
C GLN A 52 17.67 -18.77 39.17
N GLY A 53 18.35 -18.78 38.02
CA GLY A 53 19.27 -19.86 37.63
C GLY A 53 18.61 -21.06 36.94
N GLY A 54 17.30 -21.02 36.70
CA GLY A 54 16.57 -22.07 35.99
C GLY A 54 16.95 -22.17 34.51
N GLU A 55 16.77 -23.36 33.92
CA GLU A 55 17.18 -23.64 32.55
C GLU A 55 16.16 -24.51 31.79
N LEU A 56 15.92 -24.21 30.51
CA LEU A 56 15.16 -25.05 29.58
C LEU A 56 15.97 -25.35 28.32
N HIS A 57 16.19 -26.63 28.02
CA HIS A 57 17.00 -27.11 26.90
C HIS A 57 16.21 -28.05 25.98
N ALA A 58 16.32 -27.88 24.67
CA ALA A 58 15.89 -28.85 23.66
C ALA A 58 16.91 -28.86 22.49
N GLY A 59 17.78 -29.89 22.47
CA GLY A 59 18.94 -29.94 21.56
C GLY A 59 20.06 -28.96 21.96
N SER A 60 21.15 -28.95 21.19
CA SER A 60 22.24 -27.97 21.29
C SER A 60 22.81 -27.59 19.93
N ALA A 61 23.64 -26.55 19.87
CA ALA A 61 24.28 -26.07 18.64
C ALA A 61 25.16 -27.13 17.93
N LEU A 62 25.62 -28.15 18.65
CA LEU A 62 26.40 -29.29 18.14
C LEU A 62 25.53 -30.55 17.91
N CYS A 63 24.51 -30.76 18.74
CA CYS A 63 23.57 -31.89 18.62
C CYS A 63 22.12 -31.37 18.56
N PRO A 64 21.64 -30.91 17.39
CA PRO A 64 20.29 -30.36 17.27
C PRO A 64 19.22 -31.44 17.43
N PHE A 65 18.08 -31.05 18.00
CA PHE A 65 16.87 -31.85 18.15
C PHE A 65 16.30 -32.21 16.77
N GLN A 66 16.03 -33.50 16.55
CA GLN A 66 15.55 -34.07 15.28
C GLN A 66 14.05 -34.38 15.30
N GLY A 67 13.52 -34.81 16.45
CA GLY A 67 12.11 -35.06 16.65
C GLY A 67 11.26 -33.78 16.64
N ASN A 68 9.96 -33.95 16.92
CA ASN A 68 9.02 -32.83 16.96
C ASN A 68 8.73 -32.41 18.40
N PHE A 69 9.15 -31.22 18.80
CA PHE A 69 8.82 -30.61 20.09
C PHE A 69 7.95 -29.36 19.88
N SER A 70 6.77 -29.35 20.50
CA SER A 70 5.77 -28.29 20.37
C SER A 70 5.38 -27.72 21.75
N ILE A 71 5.53 -26.40 21.94
CA ILE A 71 5.07 -25.70 23.14
C ILE A 71 3.71 -25.06 22.85
N LEU A 72 2.68 -25.39 23.64
CA LEU A 72 1.30 -24.92 23.44
C LEU A 72 0.85 -24.04 24.62
N LEU A 73 0.85 -22.71 24.41
CA LEU A 73 0.42 -21.72 25.41
C LEU A 73 -1.11 -21.48 25.40
N TYR A 74 -1.81 -21.99 26.41
CA TYR A 74 -3.28 -21.92 26.51
C TYR A 74 -3.79 -20.90 27.53
N GLY A 75 -5.11 -20.70 27.55
CA GLY A 75 -5.81 -19.65 28.30
C GLY A 75 -6.31 -18.52 27.39
N ARG A 76 -7.07 -17.59 27.96
CA ARG A 76 -7.71 -16.46 27.25
C ARG A 76 -7.59 -15.17 28.08
N ALA A 77 -7.70 -14.02 27.43
CA ALA A 77 -7.54 -12.72 28.10
C ALA A 77 -8.71 -12.34 29.03
N ASP A 78 -9.89 -12.95 28.84
CA ASP A 78 -11.08 -12.76 29.66
C ASP A 78 -11.15 -13.67 30.90
N GLU A 79 -10.15 -14.52 31.14
CA GLU A 79 -10.12 -15.46 32.29
C GLU A 79 -9.78 -14.79 33.64
N GLY A 80 -9.72 -13.46 33.72
CA GLY A 80 -9.49 -12.70 34.96
C GLY A 80 -8.09 -12.87 35.58
N VAL A 81 -7.20 -13.61 34.90
CA VAL A 81 -5.81 -13.83 35.31
C VAL A 81 -5.06 -12.49 35.32
N GLN A 82 -4.35 -12.18 36.39
CA GLN A 82 -3.49 -11.01 36.44
C GLN A 82 -2.29 -11.20 35.49
N PRO A 83 -1.96 -10.21 34.63
CA PRO A 83 -0.78 -10.28 33.78
C PRO A 83 0.49 -10.26 34.63
N ASP A 84 1.54 -10.94 34.16
CA ASP A 84 2.88 -10.63 34.61
C ASP A 84 3.22 -9.16 34.23
N PRO A 85 3.76 -8.34 35.16
CA PRO A 85 4.01 -6.92 34.90
C PRO A 85 4.97 -6.61 33.73
N TYR A 86 5.76 -7.60 33.29
CA TYR A 86 6.73 -7.44 32.20
C TYR A 86 6.40 -8.35 31.00
N PHE A 87 6.03 -9.62 31.24
CA PHE A 87 5.78 -10.61 30.20
C PHE A 87 4.29 -10.80 29.82
N GLY A 88 3.34 -10.21 30.55
CA GLY A 88 1.91 -10.26 30.23
C GLY A 88 1.23 -11.61 30.54
N LEU A 89 0.27 -12.03 29.71
CA LEU A 89 -0.65 -13.15 30.02
C LEU A 89 -0.25 -14.51 29.43
N LYS A 90 0.55 -14.52 28.36
CA LYS A 90 1.04 -15.72 27.68
C LYS A 90 2.45 -15.46 27.15
N TYR A 91 3.43 -16.17 27.67
CA TYR A 91 4.83 -15.92 27.37
C TYR A 91 5.70 -17.16 27.54
N ILE A 92 6.87 -17.10 26.91
CA ILE A 92 8.08 -17.81 27.33
C ILE A 92 9.06 -16.70 27.72
N GLY A 93 9.29 -16.52 29.02
CA GLY A 93 10.03 -15.40 29.59
C GLY A 93 11.32 -15.88 30.23
N VAL A 94 12.44 -15.26 29.87
CA VAL A 94 13.74 -15.50 30.51
C VAL A 94 14.04 -14.32 31.41
N GLY A 95 13.97 -14.54 32.72
CA GLY A 95 14.27 -13.56 33.76
C GLY A 95 15.77 -13.56 34.14
N PRO A 96 16.16 -12.75 35.13
CA PRO A 96 17.54 -12.67 35.59
C PRO A 96 18.13 -14.03 35.97
N GLY A 97 19.23 -14.39 35.31
CA GLY A 97 19.94 -15.67 35.50
C GLY A 97 19.28 -16.90 34.86
N GLY A 98 18.18 -16.77 34.12
CA GLY A 98 17.58 -17.88 33.38
C GLY A 98 18.29 -18.20 32.07
N THR A 99 18.19 -19.45 31.60
CA THR A 99 18.74 -19.89 30.29
C THR A 99 17.71 -20.65 29.45
N LEU A 100 17.56 -20.29 28.16
CA LEU A 100 16.70 -20.96 27.20
C LEU A 100 17.50 -21.36 25.96
N GLU A 101 17.65 -22.67 25.73
CA GLU A 101 18.42 -23.25 24.64
C GLU A 101 17.51 -24.14 23.77
N LEU A 102 17.19 -23.69 22.55
CA LEU A 102 16.28 -24.40 21.63
C LEU A 102 16.94 -24.55 20.26
N HIS A 103 17.56 -25.70 19.99
CA HIS A 103 18.30 -25.99 18.75
C HIS A 103 17.66 -27.15 18.01
N GLY A 104 16.77 -26.86 17.05
CA GLY A 104 16.27 -27.84 16.10
C GLY A 104 17.12 -27.94 14.83
N GLN A 105 16.71 -28.77 13.88
CA GLN A 105 17.29 -28.81 12.52
C GLN A 105 17.43 -27.40 11.91
N ARG A 106 18.63 -27.07 11.43
CA ARG A 106 18.93 -25.77 10.81
C ARG A 106 18.06 -25.53 9.58
N LYS A 107 17.34 -24.41 9.57
CA LYS A 107 16.50 -23.92 8.47
C LYS A 107 16.82 -22.45 8.24
N LEU A 108 16.76 -22.00 6.99
CA LEU A 108 16.86 -20.58 6.67
C LEU A 108 15.54 -19.90 7.08
N SER A 109 15.52 -19.29 8.26
CA SER A 109 14.33 -18.61 8.82
C SER A 109 14.18 -17.15 8.35
N TRP A 110 15.26 -16.52 7.91
CA TRP A 110 15.28 -15.16 7.37
C TRP A 110 16.46 -14.97 6.41
N THR A 111 16.38 -13.98 5.53
CA THR A 111 17.46 -13.53 4.63
C THR A 111 17.12 -12.12 4.13
N PHE A 112 18.10 -11.36 3.64
CA PHE A 112 17.86 -10.04 3.06
C PHE A 112 17.30 -10.14 1.63
N LEU A 113 16.60 -9.08 1.23
CA LEU A 113 16.29 -8.79 -0.16
C LEU A 113 17.56 -8.36 -0.89
N ASN A 114 17.82 -8.98 -2.04
CA ASN A 114 18.97 -8.67 -2.89
C ASN A 114 18.89 -7.25 -3.54
N ARG A 115 17.69 -6.66 -3.51
CA ARG A 115 17.35 -5.34 -4.06
C ARG A 115 16.12 -4.77 -3.34
N THR A 116 16.01 -3.45 -3.26
CA THR A 116 14.83 -2.75 -2.74
C THR A 116 13.55 -3.21 -3.45
N LEU A 117 12.49 -3.48 -2.69
CA LEU A 117 11.15 -3.71 -3.25
C LEU A 117 10.45 -2.38 -3.49
N HIS A 118 10.19 -2.06 -4.74
CA HIS A 118 9.39 -0.90 -5.12
C HIS A 118 7.91 -1.31 -5.25
N PRO A 119 6.94 -0.44 -4.88
CA PRO A 119 5.51 -0.72 -5.07
C PRO A 119 5.20 -1.03 -6.53
N GLY A 120 4.35 -2.02 -6.79
CA GLY A 120 4.04 -2.51 -8.15
C GLY A 120 5.15 -3.35 -8.81
N GLY A 121 6.36 -3.43 -8.22
CA GLY A 121 7.36 -4.44 -8.53
C GLY A 121 8.07 -4.34 -9.89
N LEU A 122 8.06 -3.17 -10.54
CA LEU A 122 9.07 -2.85 -11.58
C LEU A 122 10.37 -2.36 -10.90
N GLN A 123 11.50 -2.36 -11.62
CA GLN A 123 12.76 -1.81 -11.06
C GLN A 123 12.63 -0.33 -10.67
N ASP A 124 11.92 0.46 -11.48
CA ASP A 124 11.61 1.88 -11.19
C ASP A 124 10.23 2.07 -10.48
N GLY A 125 9.58 0.98 -10.06
CA GLY A 125 8.24 0.99 -9.48
C GLY A 125 7.09 1.05 -10.49
N GLY A 126 5.89 0.68 -10.02
CA GLY A 126 4.65 0.74 -10.81
C GLY A 126 4.24 2.18 -11.09
N TYR A 127 4.03 2.50 -12.37
CA TYR A 127 3.57 3.84 -12.75
C TYR A 127 2.09 4.01 -12.40
N TYR A 128 1.76 5.11 -11.72
CA TYR A 128 0.39 5.51 -11.40
C TYR A 128 0.23 7.00 -11.66
N PHE A 129 -0.60 7.36 -12.64
CA PHE A 129 -1.05 8.73 -12.88
C PHE A 129 -2.51 8.85 -12.45
N GLU A 130 -2.77 9.74 -11.49
CA GLU A 130 -4.11 10.17 -11.10
C GLU A 130 -4.20 11.70 -11.10
N ARG A 131 -5.39 12.20 -11.47
CA ARG A 131 -5.77 13.60 -11.68
C ARG A 131 -5.20 14.61 -10.65
N SER A 132 -4.62 15.69 -11.19
CA SER A 132 -4.55 17.02 -10.56
C SER A 132 -5.33 18.08 -11.38
N TRP A 133 -5.69 19.20 -10.76
CA TRP A 133 -6.49 20.25 -11.41
C TRP A 133 -5.75 20.89 -12.60
N GLY A 134 -6.48 21.15 -13.69
CA GLY A 134 -5.95 21.78 -14.90
C GLY A 134 -5.54 20.80 -16.00
N HIS A 135 -5.60 19.49 -15.76
CA HIS A 135 -5.18 18.45 -16.68
C HIS A 135 -6.22 18.12 -17.79
N ARG A 136 -6.93 19.10 -18.34
CA ARG A 136 -7.85 18.89 -19.48
C ARG A 136 -7.08 18.54 -20.77
N GLY A 137 -7.66 17.68 -21.60
CA GLY A 137 -7.24 17.44 -22.98
C GLY A 137 -7.05 15.97 -23.30
N VAL A 138 -6.28 15.72 -24.36
CA VAL A 138 -5.71 14.39 -24.64
C VAL A 138 -4.42 14.25 -23.83
N ILE A 139 -4.23 13.14 -23.10
CA ILE A 139 -3.01 12.84 -22.35
C ILE A 139 -2.35 11.61 -22.97
N VAL A 140 -1.04 11.69 -23.27
CA VAL A 140 -0.26 10.64 -23.95
C VAL A 140 0.93 10.24 -23.07
N HIS A 141 0.95 8.99 -22.62
CA HIS A 141 2.09 8.34 -22.00
C HIS A 141 2.82 7.46 -23.02
N VAL A 142 4.13 7.65 -23.13
CA VAL A 142 5.04 6.83 -23.93
C VAL A 142 5.79 5.89 -22.99
N ILE A 143 5.74 4.60 -23.27
CA ILE A 143 6.22 3.53 -22.39
C ILE A 143 7.23 2.67 -23.16
N ASP A 144 8.39 2.40 -22.56
CA ASP A 144 9.37 1.47 -23.13
C ASP A 144 8.88 0.02 -23.00
N PRO A 145 8.74 -0.74 -24.10
CA PRO A 145 8.23 -2.12 -24.06
C PRO A 145 9.15 -3.10 -23.30
N ARG A 146 10.43 -2.78 -23.13
CA ARG A 146 11.43 -3.68 -22.52
C ARG A 146 11.39 -3.63 -21.00
N SER A 147 11.16 -2.46 -20.43
CA SER A 147 11.15 -2.18 -19.00
C SER A 147 9.76 -1.92 -18.41
N GLY A 148 8.77 -1.54 -19.22
CA GLY A 148 7.46 -1.07 -18.76
C GLY A 148 7.45 0.36 -18.20
N THR A 149 8.55 1.11 -18.35
CA THR A 149 8.70 2.44 -17.72
C THR A 149 8.15 3.56 -18.61
N VAL A 150 7.53 4.59 -18.02
CA VAL A 150 7.08 5.79 -18.74
C VAL A 150 8.29 6.67 -19.04
N ILE A 151 8.67 6.76 -20.31
CA ILE A 151 9.81 7.56 -20.77
C ILE A 151 9.42 9.01 -21.09
N HIS A 152 8.17 9.25 -21.49
CA HIS A 152 7.60 10.59 -21.69
C HIS A 152 6.10 10.61 -21.34
N SER A 153 5.62 11.72 -20.78
CA SER A 153 4.20 12.01 -20.60
C SER A 153 3.92 13.48 -20.95
N ASP A 154 2.86 13.74 -21.71
CA ASP A 154 2.46 15.07 -22.18
C ASP A 154 0.94 15.17 -22.30
N ARG A 155 0.41 16.40 -22.23
CA ARG A 155 -1.02 16.74 -22.24
C ARG A 155 -1.28 17.84 -23.26
N PHE A 156 -2.28 17.65 -24.10
CA PHE A 156 -2.63 18.51 -25.23
C PHE A 156 -4.03 19.10 -25.00
N ASP A 157 -4.15 20.40 -24.70
CA ASP A 157 -5.44 21.08 -24.42
C ASP A 157 -6.24 21.38 -25.71
N THR A 158 -6.58 20.32 -26.43
CA THR A 158 -7.34 20.32 -27.68
C THR A 158 -8.79 20.79 -27.52
N TYR A 159 -9.24 21.17 -26.32
CA TYR A 159 -10.46 21.96 -26.13
C TYR A 159 -10.23 23.46 -26.30
N ARG A 160 -9.10 23.98 -25.78
CA ARG A 160 -8.85 25.42 -25.64
C ARG A 160 -8.02 26.00 -26.78
N PHE A 161 -7.07 25.25 -27.34
CA PHE A 161 -6.06 25.80 -28.24
C PHE A 161 -5.88 24.93 -29.50
N LYS A 162 -6.18 25.48 -30.68
CA LYS A 162 -6.05 24.78 -31.98
C LYS A 162 -4.66 24.16 -32.22
N LYS A 163 -3.58 24.86 -31.83
CA LYS A 163 -2.19 24.39 -32.00
C LYS A 163 -1.84 23.13 -31.20
N GLU A 164 -2.66 22.74 -30.22
CA GLU A 164 -2.43 21.51 -29.46
C GLU A 164 -2.67 20.27 -30.34
N SER A 165 -3.49 20.37 -31.38
CA SER A 165 -3.65 19.33 -32.42
C SER A 165 -2.35 19.16 -33.23
N GLU A 166 -1.77 20.26 -33.71
CA GLU A 166 -0.47 20.27 -34.40
C GLU A 166 0.64 19.68 -33.51
N ARG A 167 0.69 20.10 -32.24
CA ARG A 167 1.67 19.64 -31.26
C ARG A 167 1.51 18.15 -30.92
N LEU A 168 0.26 17.66 -30.82
CA LEU A 168 -0.03 16.23 -30.64
C LEU A 168 0.46 15.40 -31.83
N VAL A 169 0.22 15.86 -33.07
CA VAL A 169 0.70 15.17 -34.28
C VAL A 169 2.23 15.15 -34.33
N GLN A 170 2.90 16.25 -33.98
CA GLN A 170 4.36 16.32 -33.91
C GLN A 170 4.93 15.37 -32.85
N TYR A 171 4.39 15.41 -31.62
CA TYR A 171 4.79 14.53 -30.52
C TYR A 171 4.61 13.05 -30.89
N LEU A 172 3.42 12.66 -31.36
CA LEU A 172 3.13 11.30 -31.81
C LEU A 172 4.01 10.87 -32.99
N SER A 173 4.50 11.80 -33.81
CA SER A 173 5.42 11.50 -34.92
C SER A 173 6.86 11.28 -34.46
N ALA A 174 7.29 11.93 -33.38
CA ALA A 174 8.62 11.77 -32.79
C ALA A 174 8.78 10.47 -31.97
N VAL A 175 7.68 9.88 -31.48
CA VAL A 175 7.72 8.62 -30.72
C VAL A 175 8.32 7.46 -31.56
N PRO A 176 9.36 6.76 -31.08
CA PRO A 176 9.98 5.63 -31.77
C PRO A 176 9.04 4.47 -32.08
N GLY A 177 9.31 3.76 -33.18
CA GLY A 177 8.64 2.49 -33.48
C GLY A 177 8.87 1.45 -32.39
N GLY A 178 7.85 0.68 -32.05
CA GLY A 178 7.86 -0.31 -30.97
C GLY A 178 7.50 0.23 -29.58
N SER A 179 7.56 1.55 -29.33
CA SER A 179 7.09 2.14 -28.07
C SER A 179 5.61 1.83 -27.82
N ILE A 180 5.27 1.54 -26.57
CA ILE A 180 3.87 1.43 -26.13
C ILE A 180 3.33 2.85 -25.92
N LEU A 181 2.10 3.08 -26.37
CA LEU A 181 1.37 4.32 -26.15
C LEU A 181 0.13 4.03 -25.32
N SER A 182 -0.02 4.74 -24.20
CA SER A 182 -1.25 4.78 -23.39
C SER A 182 -1.83 6.19 -23.49
N VAL A 183 -3.03 6.31 -24.06
CA VAL A 183 -3.65 7.58 -24.42
C VAL A 183 -5.10 7.61 -23.94
N ALA A 184 -5.52 8.72 -23.34
CA ALA A 184 -6.90 8.89 -22.88
C ALA A 184 -7.28 10.37 -22.74
N VAL A 185 -8.58 10.66 -22.61
CA VAL A 185 -9.13 12.02 -22.58
C VAL A 185 -9.55 12.41 -21.16
N ASN A 186 -9.31 13.68 -20.79
CA ASN A 186 -9.70 14.24 -19.49
C ASN A 186 -10.40 15.62 -19.66
N ASP A 187 -11.48 15.86 -18.90
CA ASP A 187 -12.54 16.88 -19.08
C ASP A 187 -13.13 16.96 -20.50
N GLU A 188 -12.35 17.43 -21.46
CA GLU A 188 -12.77 17.67 -22.85
C GLU A 188 -11.52 17.65 -23.75
N GLY A 189 -11.61 16.97 -24.90
CA GLY A 189 -10.51 16.84 -25.86
C GLY A 189 -10.90 16.99 -27.32
N SER A 190 -12.15 17.34 -27.66
CA SER A 190 -12.67 17.34 -29.03
C SER A 190 -12.85 18.72 -29.67
N ARG A 191 -13.11 19.78 -28.88
CA ARG A 191 -13.67 21.06 -29.37
C ARG A 191 -12.82 21.80 -30.40
N THR A 192 -11.49 21.70 -30.30
CA THR A 192 -10.53 22.24 -31.28
C THR A 192 -9.60 21.17 -31.85
N LEU A 193 -9.98 19.90 -31.71
CA LEU A 193 -9.27 18.73 -32.22
C LEU A 193 -9.52 18.56 -33.72
N ASP A 194 -8.50 18.82 -34.52
CA ASP A 194 -8.61 18.82 -35.98
C ASP A 194 -8.43 17.44 -36.64
N ASP A 195 -8.70 17.42 -37.94
CA ASP A 195 -8.55 16.28 -38.85
C ASP A 195 -7.16 15.65 -38.84
N SER A 196 -6.09 16.41 -38.62
CA SER A 196 -4.72 15.89 -38.64
C SER A 196 -4.44 15.05 -37.40
N ALA A 197 -4.86 15.53 -36.22
CA ALA A 197 -4.80 14.78 -34.97
C ALA A 197 -5.71 13.54 -35.01
N ARG A 198 -6.93 13.68 -35.52
CA ARG A 198 -7.88 12.56 -35.70
C ARG A 198 -7.29 11.47 -36.61
N LYS A 199 -6.76 11.84 -37.78
CA LYS A 199 -6.12 10.90 -38.74
C LYS A 199 -4.83 10.28 -38.17
N ALA A 200 -4.05 11.02 -37.38
CA ALA A 200 -2.86 10.48 -36.71
C ALA A 200 -3.22 9.38 -35.70
N MET A 201 -4.28 9.56 -34.90
CA MET A 201 -4.76 8.54 -33.97
C MET A 201 -5.39 7.34 -34.70
N THR A 202 -6.13 7.56 -35.79
CA THR A 202 -6.63 6.46 -36.64
C THR A 202 -5.47 5.62 -37.21
N LYS A 203 -4.37 6.25 -37.65
CA LYS A 203 -3.15 5.56 -38.10
C LYS A 203 -2.45 4.74 -37.00
N LEU A 204 -2.74 5.01 -35.72
CA LEU A 204 -2.24 4.25 -34.57
C LEU A 204 -3.13 3.06 -34.17
N GLY A 205 -4.28 2.87 -34.83
CA GLY A 205 -5.21 1.75 -34.63
C GLY A 205 -6.59 2.14 -34.11
N SER A 206 -6.79 3.40 -33.71
CA SER A 206 -8.07 3.88 -33.17
C SER A 206 -9.17 3.90 -34.24
N LYS A 207 -10.35 3.39 -33.85
CA LYS A 207 -11.59 3.37 -34.61
C LYS A 207 -12.54 4.49 -34.16
N HIS A 208 -12.54 4.84 -32.87
CA HIS A 208 -13.50 5.78 -32.28
C HIS A 208 -13.00 7.23 -32.21
N PHE A 209 -11.69 7.47 -32.04
CA PHE A 209 -11.14 8.83 -31.87
C PHE A 209 -11.40 9.76 -33.08
N LEU A 210 -11.55 9.20 -34.28
CA LEU A 210 -11.98 9.96 -35.47
C LEU A 210 -13.28 10.73 -35.19
N HIS A 211 -14.22 10.10 -34.49
CA HIS A 211 -15.53 10.62 -34.12
C HIS A 211 -15.59 11.08 -32.66
N LEU A 212 -14.45 11.34 -32.00
CA LEU A 212 -14.42 11.83 -30.60
C LEU A 212 -15.27 13.10 -30.49
N GLY A 213 -16.33 13.01 -29.67
CA GLY A 213 -17.31 14.06 -29.40
C GLY A 213 -17.03 14.79 -28.08
N PHE A 214 -17.81 15.83 -27.84
CA PHE A 214 -17.63 16.73 -26.70
C PHE A 214 -17.77 15.98 -25.36
N ARG A 215 -16.70 15.99 -24.54
CA ARG A 215 -16.67 15.34 -23.21
C ARG A 215 -16.89 13.82 -23.22
N HIS A 216 -16.70 13.15 -24.36
CA HIS A 216 -16.78 11.68 -24.45
C HIS A 216 -15.63 11.03 -23.66
N PRO A 217 -15.89 10.14 -22.69
CA PRO A 217 -14.87 9.27 -22.12
C PRO A 217 -14.25 8.40 -23.20
N TRP A 218 -12.92 8.38 -23.26
CA TRP A 218 -12.16 7.66 -24.28
C TRP A 218 -10.80 7.23 -23.74
N SER A 219 -10.42 5.98 -23.99
CA SER A 219 -9.16 5.38 -23.51
C SER A 219 -8.61 4.36 -24.50
N PHE A 220 -7.28 4.29 -24.64
CA PHE A 220 -6.62 3.60 -25.74
C PHE A 220 -5.20 3.17 -25.37
N VAL A 221 -4.83 1.93 -25.71
CA VAL A 221 -3.46 1.43 -25.57
C VAL A 221 -3.04 0.72 -26.85
N THR A 222 -1.91 1.14 -27.44
CA THR A 222 -1.39 0.62 -28.71
C THR A 222 0.13 0.46 -28.69
N VAL A 223 0.69 -0.17 -29.72
CA VAL A 223 2.13 -0.21 -29.97
C VAL A 223 2.42 0.61 -31.23
N LYS A 224 3.32 1.58 -31.15
CA LYS A 224 3.70 2.45 -32.25
C LYS A 224 4.24 1.62 -33.43
N GLY A 225 3.46 1.56 -34.51
CA GLY A 225 3.77 0.76 -35.71
C GLY A 225 3.06 -0.60 -35.80
N ASN A 226 2.34 -1.04 -34.76
CA ASN A 226 1.49 -2.24 -34.79
C ASN A 226 0.03 -1.87 -34.39
N PRO A 227 -0.72 -1.19 -35.28
CA PRO A 227 -2.09 -0.74 -35.01
C PRO A 227 -3.07 -1.90 -34.85
N ALA A 228 -2.81 -3.06 -35.45
CA ALA A 228 -3.63 -4.27 -35.27
C ALA A 228 -3.63 -4.78 -33.82
N SER A 229 -2.68 -4.33 -32.99
CA SER A 229 -2.58 -4.69 -31.57
C SER A 229 -3.27 -3.70 -30.61
N SER A 230 -3.93 -2.66 -31.11
CA SER A 230 -4.52 -1.63 -30.25
C SER A 230 -5.80 -2.10 -29.55
N VAL A 231 -5.93 -1.76 -28.27
CA VAL A 231 -7.20 -1.81 -27.52
C VAL A 231 -7.74 -0.40 -27.34
N GLU A 232 -9.06 -0.25 -27.45
CA GLU A 232 -9.76 1.03 -27.38
C GLU A 232 -11.09 0.82 -26.64
N ASP A 233 -11.49 1.80 -25.84
CA ASP A 233 -12.83 1.90 -25.28
C ASP A 233 -13.31 3.35 -25.39
N HIS A 234 -14.62 3.53 -25.57
CA HIS A 234 -15.25 4.80 -25.89
C HIS A 234 -16.72 4.80 -25.50
N VAL A 235 -17.16 5.85 -24.81
CA VAL A 235 -18.57 6.06 -24.46
C VAL A 235 -19.03 7.43 -24.97
N GLU A 236 -20.16 7.47 -25.65
CA GLU A 236 -20.81 8.75 -25.99
C GLU A 236 -21.43 9.35 -24.72
N TYR A 237 -21.22 10.66 -24.50
CA TYR A 237 -21.63 11.30 -23.26
C TYR A 237 -22.54 12.50 -23.50
N HIS A 238 -23.83 12.33 -23.20
CA HIS A 238 -24.86 13.33 -23.43
C HIS A 238 -24.98 14.36 -22.27
N GLY A 239 -23.89 14.59 -21.52
CA GLY A 239 -23.81 15.59 -20.44
C GLY A 239 -24.40 15.18 -19.09
N HIS A 240 -24.89 13.95 -18.95
CA HIS A 240 -25.54 13.43 -17.74
C HIS A 240 -25.29 11.91 -17.58
N GLY A 241 -25.54 11.37 -16.38
CA GLY A 241 -25.18 10.00 -15.99
C GLY A 241 -23.71 9.82 -15.57
N SER A 242 -23.37 8.60 -15.12
CA SER A 242 -21.97 8.12 -15.04
C SER A 242 -21.62 7.47 -16.37
N ALA A 243 -20.40 7.64 -16.86
CA ALA A 243 -19.93 7.08 -18.14
C ALA A 243 -18.42 6.87 -18.09
N ALA A 244 -17.93 5.68 -18.45
CA ALA A 244 -16.51 5.34 -18.30
C ALA A 244 -16.01 4.48 -19.45
N ALA A 245 -14.88 4.87 -20.04
CA ALA A 245 -14.12 4.11 -21.00
C ALA A 245 -12.85 3.58 -20.33
N ARG A 246 -12.62 2.26 -20.33
CA ARG A 246 -11.48 1.62 -19.66
C ARG A 246 -10.84 0.54 -20.52
N VAL A 247 -9.55 0.68 -20.78
CA VAL A 247 -8.74 -0.33 -21.49
C VAL A 247 -7.67 -0.90 -20.57
N PHE A 248 -7.30 -2.15 -20.83
CA PHE A 248 -6.10 -2.78 -20.27
C PHE A 248 -5.47 -3.67 -21.34
N LYS A 249 -4.15 -3.85 -21.28
CA LYS A 249 -3.43 -4.77 -22.15
C LYS A 249 -2.17 -5.29 -21.48
N LEU A 250 -1.99 -6.61 -21.54
CA LEU A 250 -0.77 -7.28 -21.11
C LEU A 250 0.31 -7.19 -22.20
N PHE A 251 1.51 -6.88 -21.73
CA PHE A 251 2.78 -6.85 -22.46
C PHE A 251 3.78 -7.76 -21.77
N ARG A 252 4.94 -7.96 -22.39
CA ARG A 252 6.02 -8.79 -21.87
C ARG A 252 7.34 -8.05 -21.97
N SER A 253 8.07 -7.97 -20.86
CA SER A 253 9.39 -7.32 -20.76
C SER A 253 10.46 -8.12 -21.50
N GLU A 254 11.61 -7.50 -21.74
CA GLU A 254 12.78 -8.20 -22.32
C GLU A 254 13.30 -9.31 -21.40
N GLN A 255 13.12 -9.14 -20.08
CA GLN A 255 13.42 -10.12 -19.03
C GLN A 255 12.37 -11.26 -18.97
N GLY A 256 11.34 -11.20 -19.81
CA GLY A 256 10.31 -12.23 -19.96
C GLY A 256 9.16 -12.17 -18.96
N GLU A 257 9.18 -11.21 -18.04
CA GLU A 257 8.10 -10.88 -17.10
C GLU A 257 6.90 -10.26 -17.84
N TYR A 258 5.69 -10.32 -17.27
CA TYR A 258 4.52 -9.69 -17.87
C TYR A 258 4.22 -8.37 -17.16
N PHE A 259 3.72 -7.37 -17.88
CA PHE A 259 3.17 -6.15 -17.29
C PHE A 259 1.87 -5.74 -17.96
N ASN A 260 0.91 -5.29 -17.15
CA ASN A 260 -0.33 -4.70 -17.62
C ASN A 260 -0.14 -3.19 -17.77
N VAL A 261 -0.58 -2.62 -18.89
CA VAL A 261 -0.80 -1.17 -19.02
C VAL A 261 -2.31 -0.96 -19.09
N SER A 262 -2.85 -0.14 -18.19
CA SER A 262 -4.26 0.25 -18.20
C SER A 262 -4.45 1.75 -18.30
N ALA A 263 -5.58 2.16 -18.88
CA ALA A 263 -6.01 3.55 -18.96
C ALA A 263 -7.54 3.61 -18.81
N SER A 264 -8.01 4.54 -17.97
CA SER A 264 -9.42 4.81 -17.78
C SER A 264 -9.71 6.30 -17.80
N SER A 265 -10.79 6.66 -18.50
CA SER A 265 -11.40 7.98 -18.58
C SER A 265 -12.84 7.84 -18.11
N GLU A 266 -13.25 8.56 -17.07
CA GLU A 266 -14.57 8.35 -16.44
C GLU A 266 -15.25 9.59 -15.86
N TRP A 267 -16.52 9.78 -16.23
CA TRP A 267 -17.52 10.53 -15.47
C TRP A 267 -18.07 9.64 -14.36
N VAL A 268 -17.74 9.95 -13.10
CA VAL A 268 -18.29 9.26 -11.92
C VAL A 268 -19.26 10.20 -11.19
N GLN A 269 -20.53 9.81 -11.07
CA GLN A 269 -21.50 10.53 -10.24
C GLN A 269 -21.50 10.06 -8.77
N ASP A 270 -20.96 8.86 -8.53
CA ASP A 270 -20.96 8.14 -7.26
C ASP A 270 -19.86 8.63 -6.30
N ALA A 271 -19.89 9.94 -6.02
CA ALA A 271 -19.21 10.55 -4.89
C ALA A 271 -20.19 10.58 -3.70
N GLU A 272 -19.94 9.73 -2.71
CA GLU A 272 -20.75 9.57 -1.49
C GLU A 272 -20.98 10.92 -0.78
N TRP A 273 -22.14 11.08 -0.13
CA TRP A 273 -22.49 12.35 0.54
C TRP A 273 -21.54 12.68 1.69
N THR A 274 -21.37 13.97 1.99
CA THR A 274 -20.58 14.42 3.13
C THR A 274 -21.35 14.20 4.43
N GLU A 275 -20.80 13.39 5.34
CA GLU A 275 -21.40 13.08 6.66
C GLU A 275 -21.82 14.33 7.46
N TRP A 276 -21.16 15.47 7.25
CA TRP A 276 -21.45 16.73 7.93
C TRP A 276 -22.67 17.50 7.37
N PHE A 277 -23.30 17.04 6.29
CA PHE A 277 -24.43 17.72 5.65
C PHE A 277 -25.74 16.89 5.69
N ASP A 278 -26.08 16.39 6.88
CA ASP A 278 -27.35 15.71 7.15
C ASP A 278 -28.38 16.70 7.74
N HIS A 279 -29.36 17.12 6.93
CA HIS A 279 -30.38 18.12 7.28
C HIS A 279 -31.77 17.76 6.70
N ASP A 280 -32.32 16.62 7.13
CA ASP A 280 -33.73 16.22 6.87
C ASP A 280 -34.79 17.16 7.49
N ARG A 281 -34.38 18.24 8.19
CA ARG A 281 -35.27 19.29 8.69
C ARG A 281 -34.95 20.64 8.07
N ALA A 282 -35.66 20.97 7.00
CA ALA A 282 -35.66 22.31 6.42
C ALA A 282 -36.18 23.36 7.43
N ALA A 283 -35.26 24.12 8.03
CA ALA A 283 -35.61 25.28 8.84
C ALA A 283 -36.30 26.34 7.96
N GLN A 284 -37.46 26.84 8.37
CA GLN A 284 -38.29 27.78 7.61
C GLN A 284 -37.75 29.23 7.63
N ALA A 285 -36.47 29.42 7.33
CA ALA A 285 -35.89 30.73 7.05
C ALA A 285 -36.25 31.16 5.62
N LYS A 286 -36.74 32.40 5.45
CA LYS A 286 -36.98 32.97 4.11
C LYS A 286 -35.64 33.32 3.45
N GLY A 287 -35.14 32.36 2.67
CA GLY A 287 -33.82 32.38 2.05
C GLY A 287 -32.99 31.22 2.59
N GLY A 288 -32.76 30.20 1.75
CA GLY A 288 -31.97 29.03 2.11
C GLY A 288 -30.50 29.37 2.41
N ALA A 289 -29.80 28.45 3.06
CA ALA A 289 -28.40 28.63 3.47
C ALA A 289 -27.51 29.04 2.29
N LYS A 290 -26.84 30.19 2.39
CA LYS A 290 -25.98 30.67 1.31
C LYS A 290 -24.67 29.88 1.28
N ILE A 291 -24.20 29.59 0.06
CA ILE A 291 -22.93 28.89 -0.16
C ILE A 291 -21.70 29.67 0.36
N SER A 292 -21.80 30.99 0.52
CA SER A 292 -20.79 31.82 1.21
C SER A 292 -20.63 31.44 2.68
N ASP A 293 -21.76 31.23 3.35
CA ASP A 293 -21.84 31.13 4.80
C ASP A 293 -21.43 29.70 5.23
N LEU A 294 -21.85 28.70 4.43
CA LEU A 294 -21.35 27.33 4.52
C LEU A 294 -19.83 27.23 4.27
N ARG A 295 -19.28 28.00 3.32
CA ARG A 295 -17.81 28.04 3.07
C ARG A 295 -17.03 28.70 4.21
N ALA A 296 -17.62 29.66 4.91
CA ALA A 296 -17.03 30.26 6.11
C ALA A 296 -17.07 29.29 7.31
N ALA A 297 -18.15 28.51 7.45
CA ALA A 297 -18.27 27.49 8.50
C ALA A 297 -17.37 26.27 8.26
N HIS A 298 -17.15 25.89 7.00
CA HIS A 298 -16.41 24.68 6.61
C HIS A 298 -15.31 24.97 5.56
N PRO A 299 -14.28 25.77 5.93
CA PRO A 299 -13.19 26.12 5.03
C PRO A 299 -12.47 24.86 4.52
N GLY A 300 -12.16 24.85 3.23
CA GLY A 300 -11.51 23.71 2.54
C GLY A 300 -12.42 22.51 2.24
N LYS A 301 -13.61 22.38 2.85
CA LYS A 301 -14.49 21.21 2.70
C LYS A 301 -15.57 21.31 1.62
N ILE A 302 -15.74 22.48 0.97
CA ILE A 302 -16.82 22.74 0.01
C ILE A 302 -16.26 23.05 -1.38
N CYS A 303 -16.42 22.09 -2.29
CA CYS A 303 -15.95 22.20 -3.67
C CYS A 303 -16.69 23.32 -4.43
N ILE A 304 -15.97 24.09 -5.25
CA ILE A 304 -16.50 25.34 -5.81
C ILE A 304 -17.60 25.08 -6.87
N ARG A 305 -17.44 24.00 -7.65
CA ARG A 305 -18.42 23.31 -8.52
C ARG A 305 -17.87 21.89 -8.81
N PRO A 306 -18.66 20.80 -8.75
CA PRO A 306 -18.25 19.46 -9.23
C PRO A 306 -18.39 19.38 -10.76
N LEU A 307 -17.34 19.01 -11.50
CA LEU A 307 -17.22 19.38 -12.93
C LEU A 307 -16.53 18.41 -13.90
N ASP A 308 -15.84 17.39 -13.40
CA ASP A 308 -14.64 16.85 -14.07
C ASP A 308 -14.74 15.36 -14.42
N ILE A 309 -13.96 14.94 -15.43
CA ILE A 309 -13.63 13.53 -15.67
C ILE A 309 -12.48 13.14 -14.74
N GLN A 310 -12.43 11.88 -14.31
CA GLN A 310 -11.21 11.30 -13.75
C GLN A 310 -10.46 10.54 -14.85
N LEU A 311 -9.17 10.86 -14.99
CA LEU A 311 -8.21 10.04 -15.72
C LEU A 311 -7.32 9.27 -14.75
N THR A 312 -7.16 7.98 -15.02
CA THR A 312 -6.19 7.11 -14.36
C THR A 312 -5.39 6.32 -15.40
N VAL A 313 -4.07 6.26 -15.27
CA VAL A 313 -3.20 5.37 -16.06
C VAL A 313 -2.33 4.57 -15.10
N THR A 314 -2.29 3.24 -15.26
CA THR A 314 -1.51 2.36 -14.37
C THR A 314 -0.63 1.39 -15.15
N ILE A 315 0.54 1.08 -14.59
CA ILE A 315 1.43 0.02 -15.09
C ILE A 315 1.85 -0.90 -13.92
N ASP A 316 1.64 -2.20 -14.09
CA ASP A 316 1.78 -3.19 -13.01
C ASP A 316 2.34 -4.52 -13.56
N THR A 317 3.50 -4.97 -13.06
CA THR A 317 4.12 -6.27 -13.44
C THR A 317 3.49 -7.48 -12.73
N HIS A 318 2.65 -7.25 -11.72
CA HIS A 318 2.43 -8.20 -10.64
C HIS A 318 0.95 -8.37 -10.33
N VAL A 319 0.22 -8.91 -11.31
CA VAL A 319 -1.20 -9.30 -11.20
C VAL A 319 -1.42 -10.31 -10.06
N ASN A 320 -1.71 -9.78 -8.87
CA ASN A 320 -1.95 -10.46 -7.60
C ASN A 320 -0.79 -11.32 -7.05
N SER A 321 0.45 -11.12 -7.50
CA SER A 321 1.63 -11.80 -6.94
C SER A 321 2.92 -11.04 -7.22
N THR A 322 3.85 -10.96 -6.27
CA THR A 322 5.17 -10.33 -6.42
C THR A 322 6.28 -11.39 -6.54
N LEU A 323 7.35 -11.14 -7.31
CA LEU A 323 8.57 -11.96 -7.32
C LEU A 323 9.66 -11.36 -6.41
N LEU A 324 9.95 -12.01 -5.28
CA LEU A 324 11.03 -11.60 -4.38
C LEU A 324 12.36 -12.20 -4.86
N THR A 325 13.44 -11.41 -4.79
CA THR A 325 14.83 -11.87 -5.04
C THR A 325 15.65 -11.61 -3.78
N LEU A 326 16.32 -12.64 -3.29
CA LEU A 326 16.90 -12.70 -1.95
C LEU A 326 18.41 -12.99 -2.04
N GLU A 327 19.14 -12.77 -0.95
CA GLU A 327 20.59 -13.06 -0.93
C GLU A 327 20.90 -14.56 -0.79
N ALA A 328 20.09 -15.29 -0.03
CA ALA A 328 20.29 -16.72 0.24
C ALA A 328 19.39 -17.64 -0.60
N ASP A 329 19.75 -18.92 -0.64
CA ASP A 329 18.96 -19.99 -1.26
C ASP A 329 17.71 -20.30 -0.42
N VAL A 330 16.53 -20.10 -1.01
CA VAL A 330 15.22 -20.25 -0.37
C VAL A 330 14.43 -21.46 -0.84
N ARG A 331 15.07 -22.45 -1.50
CA ARG A 331 14.40 -23.68 -1.95
C ARG A 331 13.77 -24.52 -0.82
N SER A 332 14.08 -24.20 0.44
CA SER A 332 13.41 -24.74 1.62
C SER A 332 12.00 -24.19 1.88
N TRP A 333 11.67 -22.99 1.37
CA TRP A 333 10.36 -22.36 1.54
C TRP A 333 9.38 -22.91 0.49
N LYS A 334 8.18 -23.31 0.94
CA LYS A 334 7.23 -24.10 0.14
C LYS A 334 5.97 -23.31 -0.22
N PRO A 335 5.32 -23.62 -1.36
CA PRO A 335 4.03 -23.05 -1.70
C PRO A 335 3.00 -23.30 -0.59
N GLY A 336 2.42 -22.21 -0.08
CA GLY A 336 1.49 -22.23 1.05
C GLY A 336 2.06 -21.60 2.32
N ASP A 337 3.38 -21.53 2.50
CA ASP A 337 4.06 -20.89 3.63
C ASP A 337 3.77 -19.38 3.68
N THR A 338 3.84 -18.77 4.87
CA THR A 338 3.79 -17.31 5.05
C THR A 338 5.19 -16.77 5.25
N VAL A 339 5.56 -15.73 4.50
CA VAL A 339 6.78 -14.94 4.70
C VAL A 339 6.40 -13.53 5.15
N VAL A 340 7.19 -12.97 6.06
CA VAL A 340 7.05 -11.58 6.53
C VAL A 340 8.22 -10.78 5.98
N VAL A 341 7.92 -9.70 5.24
CA VAL A 341 8.94 -8.74 4.78
C VAL A 341 8.82 -7.50 5.63
N ALA A 342 9.91 -7.13 6.32
CA ALA A 342 9.96 -5.96 7.20
C ALA A 342 10.97 -4.92 6.70
N SER A 343 10.69 -3.65 6.99
CA SER A 343 11.62 -2.54 6.78
C SER A 343 12.86 -2.66 7.69
N THR A 344 14.00 -2.14 7.22
CA THR A 344 15.23 -2.03 8.00
C THR A 344 15.26 -0.80 8.92
N ASP A 345 14.23 0.04 8.91
CA ASP A 345 14.16 1.31 9.67
C ASP A 345 13.67 1.16 11.12
N TYR A 346 13.71 -0.06 11.67
CA TYR A 346 13.26 -0.43 13.01
C TYR A 346 11.74 -0.28 13.28
N SER A 347 10.92 0.14 12.31
CA SER A 347 9.48 0.26 12.51
C SER A 347 8.74 -1.08 12.33
N MET A 348 8.33 -1.71 13.45
CA MET A 348 7.53 -2.96 13.42
C MET A 348 6.17 -2.83 12.72
N TYR A 349 5.69 -1.60 12.45
CA TYR A 349 4.49 -1.34 11.67
C TYR A 349 4.72 -1.34 10.15
N GLN A 350 5.98 -1.42 9.70
CA GLN A 350 6.37 -1.57 8.30
C GLN A 350 6.73 -3.04 8.00
N ALA A 351 5.77 -3.93 8.25
CA ALA A 351 5.88 -5.35 7.94
C ALA A 351 4.67 -5.79 7.10
N GLU A 352 4.92 -6.52 6.00
CA GLU A 352 3.90 -7.11 5.14
C GLU A 352 4.02 -8.63 5.13
N GLU A 353 2.89 -9.31 5.39
CA GLU A 353 2.78 -10.76 5.26
C GLU A 353 2.36 -11.14 3.83
N PHE A 354 3.10 -12.07 3.22
CA PHE A 354 2.77 -12.63 1.92
C PHE A 354 2.77 -14.16 1.97
N ARG A 355 1.93 -14.79 1.16
CA ARG A 355 1.88 -16.25 1.06
C ARG A 355 2.68 -16.76 -0.13
N VAL A 356 3.59 -17.70 0.07
CA VAL A 356 4.43 -18.29 -0.99
C VAL A 356 3.55 -19.02 -2.01
N LEU A 357 3.80 -18.77 -3.30
CA LEU A 357 3.09 -19.34 -4.44
C LEU A 357 3.96 -20.33 -5.22
N PRO A 358 3.37 -21.30 -5.94
CA PRO A 358 4.11 -22.19 -6.84
C PRO A 358 4.87 -21.40 -7.91
N CYS A 359 6.20 -21.54 -7.93
CA CYS A 359 7.06 -20.91 -8.92
C CYS A 359 7.84 -21.98 -9.71
N ARG A 360 7.48 -22.19 -10.99
CA ARG A 360 8.11 -23.21 -11.85
C ARG A 360 9.41 -22.74 -12.54
N ALA A 361 9.78 -21.47 -12.38
CA ALA A 361 10.90 -20.83 -13.07
C ALA A 361 11.72 -19.88 -12.17
N CYS A 362 11.57 -19.97 -10.85
CA CYS A 362 12.38 -19.19 -9.90
C CYS A 362 13.80 -19.77 -9.83
N ALA A 363 14.80 -18.88 -9.78
CA ALA A 363 16.15 -19.24 -9.35
C ALA A 363 16.16 -19.69 -7.87
N PRO A 364 17.23 -20.36 -7.38
CA PRO A 364 17.30 -20.84 -5.99
C PRO A 364 17.10 -19.74 -4.93
N ASN A 365 17.46 -18.50 -5.24
CA ASN A 365 17.32 -17.32 -4.37
C ASN A 365 16.07 -16.46 -4.70
N GLN A 366 15.08 -17.03 -5.39
CA GLN A 366 13.85 -16.33 -5.76
C GLN A 366 12.61 -17.06 -5.22
N VAL A 367 11.63 -16.28 -4.77
CA VAL A 367 10.34 -16.80 -4.32
C VAL A 367 9.21 -15.92 -4.82
N ARG A 368 8.18 -16.53 -5.41
CA ARG A 368 6.96 -15.83 -5.81
C ARG A 368 5.98 -15.84 -4.66
N VAL A 369 5.37 -14.70 -4.35
CA VAL A 369 4.46 -14.53 -3.21
C VAL A 369 3.14 -13.88 -3.64
N ALA A 370 2.05 -14.16 -2.93
CA ALA A 370 0.72 -13.66 -3.23
C ALA A 370 0.51 -12.24 -2.70
N GLY A 371 -0.10 -11.37 -3.51
CA GLY A 371 -0.28 -9.95 -3.22
C GLY A 371 0.69 -9.04 -3.97
N ARG A 372 0.56 -7.73 -3.74
CA ARG A 372 1.43 -6.66 -4.25
C ARG A 372 2.02 -5.94 -3.05
N THR A 373 3.32 -5.65 -3.08
CA THR A 373 3.99 -4.82 -2.08
C THR A 373 3.34 -3.44 -2.03
N ARG A 374 3.02 -2.95 -0.83
CA ARG A 374 2.56 -1.58 -0.63
C ARG A 374 3.76 -0.71 -0.30
N SER A 375 3.61 0.60 -0.51
CA SER A 375 4.50 1.57 0.13
C SER A 375 3.94 1.88 1.52
N ALA A 376 4.80 1.80 2.54
CA ALA A 376 4.61 2.66 3.71
C ALA A 376 4.57 4.12 3.22
N PRO A 377 3.61 4.96 3.66
CA PRO A 377 3.58 6.36 3.28
C PRO A 377 4.83 7.05 3.82
N SER A 378 5.61 7.69 2.94
CA SER A 378 6.83 8.41 3.32
C SER A 378 6.50 9.53 4.31
N GLN A 379 6.90 9.38 5.58
CA GLN A 379 6.60 10.35 6.63
C GLN A 379 7.46 11.63 6.50
N ALA A 380 7.03 12.52 5.61
CA ALA A 380 7.48 13.90 5.58
C ALA A 380 6.50 14.79 6.39
N GLY A 381 6.79 15.03 7.67
CA GLY A 381 6.16 16.09 8.48
C GLY A 381 4.71 15.81 8.91
N GLY A 382 4.53 15.12 10.02
CA GLY A 382 3.24 14.55 10.44
C GLY A 382 2.07 15.51 10.68
N THR A 383 0.87 14.96 10.48
CA THR A 383 -0.24 15.00 11.44
C THR A 383 -1.06 13.70 11.30
N TRP A 384 -1.76 13.28 12.35
CA TRP A 384 -2.48 12.01 12.37
C TRP A 384 -3.77 12.06 11.54
N GLY A 385 -3.98 11.09 10.64
CA GLY A 385 -5.20 10.95 9.84
C GLY A 385 -5.30 9.58 9.18
N TRP A 386 -6.46 8.92 9.30
CA TRP A 386 -6.71 7.54 8.88
C TRP A 386 -6.49 7.27 7.39
N SER A 387 -6.06 6.04 7.06
CA SER A 387 -5.95 5.57 5.66
C SER A 387 -7.32 5.18 5.06
N HIS A 388 -7.39 5.14 3.72
CA HIS A 388 -8.52 4.62 2.93
C HIS A 388 -9.83 5.45 2.98
N GLY A 389 -9.75 6.72 2.55
CA GLY A 389 -10.89 7.47 2.02
C GLY A 389 -10.53 8.10 0.67
N ARG A 390 -11.37 7.95 -0.36
CA ARG A 390 -11.14 8.59 -1.66
C ARG A 390 -11.27 10.11 -1.49
N THR A 391 -10.27 10.90 -1.88
CA THR A 391 -10.34 12.38 -1.84
C THR A 391 -11.16 12.94 -3.02
N THR A 392 -12.37 12.41 -3.17
CA THR A 392 -13.36 12.82 -4.17
C THR A 392 -13.91 14.20 -3.81
N CYS A 393 -14.11 15.07 -4.79
CA CYS A 393 -14.83 16.33 -4.56
C CYS A 393 -16.34 16.04 -4.51
N ILE A 394 -16.86 15.79 -3.31
CA ILE A 394 -18.24 15.37 -3.06
C ILE A 394 -19.24 16.44 -3.53
N ARG A 395 -20.38 15.98 -4.07
CA ARG A 395 -21.48 16.85 -4.54
C ARG A 395 -22.25 17.47 -3.37
N GLN A 396 -22.78 18.67 -3.60
CA GLN A 396 -23.95 19.19 -2.88
C GLN A 396 -25.04 19.54 -3.89
N ARG A 397 -26.31 19.42 -3.48
CA ARG A 397 -27.49 19.74 -4.27
C ARG A 397 -27.83 21.22 -4.09
N ALA A 398 -27.71 22.01 -5.16
CA ALA A 398 -28.38 23.30 -5.22
C ALA A 398 -29.88 23.08 -5.47
N ALA A 399 -30.71 23.95 -4.89
CA ALA A 399 -32.12 24.13 -5.21
C ALA A 399 -32.29 25.49 -5.91
#